data_AF-A0A2N5FV09-F1
#
_entry.id   AF-A0A2N5FV09-F1
#
_cell.length_a   1.000
_cell.length_b   1.000
_cell.length_c   1.000
_cell.angle_alpha   90.00
_cell.angle_beta   90.00
_cell.angle_gamma   90.00
#
_symmetry.space_group_name_H-M   'P 1'
#
loop_
_entity.id
_entity.type
_entity.pdbx_description
1 polymer ?
#
loop_
_entity_poly.entity_id
_entity_poly.type
_entity_poly.pdbx_seq_one_letter_code
_entity_poly.pdbx_strand_id
1 'polypeptide(L)' 'MQELYYTQSLNLASFLMAKGFSPVGKRKIERGVTIYFTKTDALHDAVREYNKNDELKKFISAFRELKNYLNNN' A
#
# COMPACT_ATOMS: atom_id res chain seq x y z
N MET A 1 17.73 15.28 8.25
CA MET A 1 16.28 15.10 8.03
C MET A 1 16.08 13.64 7.65
N GLN A 2 15.30 12.84 8.39
CA GLN A 2 15.05 11.45 7.95
C GLN A 2 14.13 11.50 6.73
N GLU A 3 14.59 10.96 5.60
CA GLU A 3 13.74 10.83 4.44
C GLU A 3 12.63 9.80 4.73
N LEU A 4 11.38 10.21 4.55
CA LEU A 4 10.23 9.32 4.70
C LEU A 4 9.79 8.83 3.32
N TYR A 5 9.45 7.55 3.23
CA TYR A 5 8.66 7.03 2.13
C TYR A 5 7.18 7.32 2.40
N TYR A 6 6.41 7.68 1.38
CA TYR A 6 4.98 7.89 1.51
C TYR A 6 4.17 7.21 0.42
N THR A 7 2.95 6.80 0.75
CA THR A 7 1.99 6.28 -0.22
C THR A 7 0.56 6.64 0.15
N GLN A 8 -0.31 6.74 -0.86
CA GLN A 8 -1.76 6.85 -0.70
C GLN A 8 -2.48 5.56 -1.09
N SER A 9 -1.75 4.59 -1.65
CA SER A 9 -2.31 3.29 -2.03
C SER A 9 -2.43 2.41 -0.78
N LEU A 10 -3.66 2.15 -0.37
CA LEU A 10 -3.94 1.22 0.74
C LEU A 10 -3.36 -0.17 0.45
N ASN A 11 -3.42 -0.63 -0.81
CA ASN A 11 -2.87 -1.93 -1.19
C ASN A 11 -1.35 -2.00 -1.00
N LEU A 12 -0.62 -0.93 -1.36
CA LEU A 12 0.82 -0.89 -1.15
C LEU A 12 1.14 -0.79 0.35
N ALA A 13 0.42 0.06 1.10
CA ALA A 13 0.61 0.16 2.53
C ALA A 13 0.37 -1.18 3.26
N SER A 14 -0.72 -1.89 2.91
CA SER A 14 -1.01 -3.22 3.44
C SER A 14 0.07 -4.24 3.08
N PHE A 15 0.58 -4.21 1.84
CA PHE A 15 1.68 -5.08 1.43
C PHE A 15 2.96 -4.81 2.23
N LEU A 16 3.33 -3.54 2.44
CA LEU A 16 4.49 -3.16 3.26
C LEU A 16 4.31 -3.62 4.72
N MET A 17 3.13 -3.47 5.30
CA MET A 17 2.83 -3.98 6.64
C MET A 17 2.96 -5.50 6.72
N ALA A 18 2.48 -6.24 5.71
CA ALA A 18 2.63 -7.70 5.65
C ALA A 18 4.10 -8.15 5.54
N LYS A 19 4.97 -7.31 4.97
CA LYS A 19 6.43 -7.50 4.93
C LYS A 19 7.15 -7.08 6.22
N GLY A 20 6.41 -6.62 7.23
CA GLY A 20 6.95 -6.22 8.54
C GLY A 20 7.31 -4.74 8.67
N PHE A 21 6.98 -3.89 7.69
CA PHE A 21 7.19 -2.44 7.81
C PHE A 21 6.02 -1.77 8.56
N SER A 22 6.33 -1.08 9.65
CA SER A 22 5.33 -0.32 10.41
C SER A 22 5.22 1.12 9.91
N PRO A 23 3.99 1.66 9.71
CA PRO A 23 3.81 3.07 9.46
C PRO A 23 4.33 3.92 10.63
N VAL A 24 5.03 5.00 10.32
CA VAL A 24 5.53 5.97 11.33
C VAL A 24 4.62 7.19 11.46
N GLY A 25 3.65 7.34 10.55
CA GLY A 25 2.69 8.44 10.60
C GLY A 25 1.64 8.36 9.51
N LYS A 26 0.63 9.22 9.61
CA LYS A 26 -0.40 9.41 8.59
C LYS A 26 -0.86 10.87 8.55
N ARG A 27 -1.27 11.34 7.38
CA ARG A 27 -1.86 12.66 7.17
C ARG A 27 -3.14 12.53 6.36
N LYS A 28 -4.26 13.03 6.89
CA LYS A 28 -5.52 13.15 6.15
C LYS A 28 -5.38 14.30 5.15
N ILE A 29 -5.81 14.06 3.92
CA ILE A 29 -5.93 15.05 2.85
C ILE A 29 -7.37 15.03 2.33
N GLU A 30 -7.79 16.04 1.55
CA GLU A 30 -9.17 16.15 1.07
C GLU A 30 -9.69 14.89 0.37
N ARG A 31 -8.83 14.19 -0.38
CA ARG A 31 -9.18 13.02 -1.17
C ARG A 31 -8.60 11.70 -0.65
N GLY A 32 -8.20 11.63 0.62
CA GLY A 32 -7.69 10.37 1.19
C GLY A 32 -6.72 10.52 2.37
N VAL A 33 -5.83 9.54 2.50
CA VAL A 33 -4.84 9.48 3.59
C VAL A 33 -3.48 9.16 2.98
N THR A 34 -2.49 10.01 3.29
CA THR A 34 -1.08 9.72 3.03
C THR A 34 -0.51 8.96 4.23
N ILE A 35 0.15 7.84 4.00
CA ILE A 35 0.76 6.97 5.01
C ILE A 35 2.28 7.07 4.85
N TYR A 36 2.99 7.25 5.96
CA TYR A 36 4.44 7.44 5.98
C TYR A 36 5.15 6.24 6.60
N PHE A 37 6.31 5.90 6.05
CA PHE A 37 7.21 4.85 6.51
C PHE A 37 8.64 5.38 6.56
N THR A 38 9.48 4.81 7.42
CA THR A 38 10.93 5.05 7.37
C THR A 38 11.48 4.59 6.03
N LYS A 39 12.17 5.48 5.29
CA LYS A 39 12.80 5.10 4.03
C LYS A 39 14.05 4.25 4.32
N THR A 40 14.05 3.03 3.82
CA THR A 40 15.18 2.10 3.88
C THR A 40 15.31 1.37 2.54
N ASP A 41 16.48 0.81 2.26
CA ASP A 41 16.70 0.02 1.04
C ASP A 41 15.77 -1.20 1.00
N ALA A 42 15.58 -1.87 2.14
CA ALA A 42 14.65 -2.99 2.27
C ALA A 42 13.20 -2.59 1.93
N LEU A 43 12.76 -1.40 2.35
CA LEU A 43 11.45 -0.89 1.97
C LEU A 43 11.38 -0.62 0.47
N HIS A 44 12.43 -0.06 -0.11
CA HIS A 44 12.48 0.22 -1.55
C HIS A 44 12.41 -1.08 -2.37
N ASP A 45 13.10 -2.13 -1.93
CA ASP A 45 13.03 -3.45 -2.57
C ASP A 45 11.66 -4.11 -2.42
N ALA A 46 11.00 -3.97 -1.26
CA ALA A 46 9.61 -4.41 -1.09
C ALA A 46 8.65 -3.66 -2.03
N VAL A 47 8.85 -2.35 -2.25
CA VAL A 47 8.06 -1.58 -3.24
C VAL A 47 8.31 -2.10 -4.66
N ARG A 48 9.55 -2.44 -5.01
CA ARG A 48 9.87 -3.05 -6.32
C ARG A 48 9.21 -4.42 -6.49
N GLU A 49 9.24 -5.25 -5.46
CA GLU A 49 8.55 -6.54 -5.42
C GLU A 49 7.06 -6.36 -5.67
N TYR A 50 6.41 -5.44 -4.94
CA TYR A 50 5.00 -5.11 -5.11
C TYR A 50 4.65 -4.70 -6.55
N ASN A 51 5.53 -3.95 -7.21
CA ASN A 51 5.28 -3.47 -8.57
C ASN A 51 5.47 -4.55 -9.64
N LYS A 52 6.28 -5.58 -9.37
CA LYS A 52 6.56 -6.68 -10.30
C LYS A 52 5.73 -7.94 -10.05
N ASN A 53 4.98 -7.99 -8.94
CA ASN A 53 4.18 -9.16 -8.58
C ASN A 53 2.80 -9.12 -9.26
N ASP A 54 2.71 -9.69 -10.45
CA ASP A 54 1.47 -9.74 -11.25
C ASP A 54 0.34 -10.53 -10.58
N GLU A 55 0.67 -11.62 -9.88
CA GLU A 55 -0.31 -12.44 -9.18
C GLU A 55 -1.01 -11.64 -8.07
N LEU A 56 -0.24 -10.87 -7.29
CA LEU A 56 -0.78 -9.96 -6.30
C LEU A 56 -1.70 -8.91 -6.92
N LYS A 57 -1.37 -8.38 -8.11
CA LYS A 57 -2.25 -7.42 -8.81
C LYS A 57 -3.56 -8.06 -9.24
N LYS A 58 -3.50 -9.28 -9.77
CA LYS A 58 -4.70 -10.07 -10.14
C LYS A 58 -5.58 -10.31 -8.93
N PHE A 59 -4.99 -10.73 -7.80
CA PHE A 59 -5.72 -10.91 -6.54
C PHE A 59 -6.41 -9.62 -6.09
N ILE A 60 -5.70 -8.50 -6.08
CA ILE A 60 -6.26 -7.19 -5.70
C ILE A 60 -7.42 -6.78 -6.61
N SER A 61 -7.31 -7.03 -7.93
CA SER A 61 -8.38 -6.74 -8.88
C SER A 61 -9.62 -7.57 -8.58
N ALA A 62 -9.47 -8.89 -8.48
CA ALA A 62 -10.56 -9.81 -8.18
C ALA A 62 -11.23 -9.48 -6.84
N PHE A 63 -10.44 -9.12 -5.82
CA PHE A 63 -10.99 -8.68 -4.53
C PHE A 63 -11.82 -7.40 -4.64
N ARG A 64 -11.38 -6.42 -5.44
CA ARG A 64 -12.14 -5.19 -5.68
C ARG A 64 -13.44 -5.46 -6.45
N GLU A 65 -13.39 -6.32 -7.45
CA GLU A 65 -14.56 -6.75 -8.22
C GLU A 65 -15.59 -7.42 -7.31
N LEU A 66 -15.15 -8.36 -6.46
CA LEU A 66 -16.01 -8.99 -5.47
C LEU A 66 -16.62 -7.98 -4.49
N LYS A 67 -15.82 -7.06 -3.97
CA LYS A 67 -16.31 -6.01 -3.05
C LYS A 67 -17.36 -5.13 -3.72
N ASN A 68 -17.17 -4.75 -4.98
CA ASN A 68 -18.14 -3.96 -5.74
C ASN A 68 -19.43 -4.75 -5.99
N TYR A 69 -19.31 -6.03 -6.35
CA TYR A 69 -20.46 -6.93 -6.49
C TYR A 69 -21.31 -7.00 -5.22
N LEU A 70 -20.67 -7.11 -4.05
CA LEU A 70 -21.36 -7.17 -2.76
C LEU A 70 -22.00 -5.85 -2.33
N ASN A 71 -21.43 -4.71 -2.71
CA ASN A 71 -21.92 -3.37 -2.33
C ASN A 71 -22.98 -2.79 -3.28
N ASN A 72 -23.26 -3.43 -4.42
CA ASN A 72 -24.23 -2.96 -5.40
C ASN A 72 -25.68 -3.42 -5.11
N ASN A 73 -26.08 -3.46 -3.83
CA ASN A 73 -27.47 -3.60 -3.36
C ASN A 73 -27.85 -2.39 -2.50
#